data_AF-A0A7W5BTX5-F1
#
_entry.id   AF-A0A7W5BTX5-F1
#
_cell.length_a   1.000
_cell.length_b   1.000
_cell.length_c   1.000
_cell.angle_alpha   90.00
_cell.angle_beta   90.00
_cell.angle_gamma   90.00
#
_symmetry.space_group_name_H-M   'P 1'
#
loop_
_entity.id
_entity.type
_entity.pdbx_description
1 polymer ?
#
loop_
_entity_poly.entity_id
_entity_poly.type
_entity_poly.pdbx_seq_one_letter_code
_entity_poly.pdbx_strand_id
1 'polypeptide(L)'
;MSRSSYKPRHVLCFLGGENGLAALQQSARAAIDLFGDDFTVDEDSSRDEPDDRMVRSFNICWDRVDPDAYQETDEDAVAAHGSVLYILGPSMTAETSVTTSATALMFVQYMLDHGAIAAKGESAGVAHGVQRWRKLFEQSHGAVASRDLLTHARACRLAFARRPIGDDVEGMASVGFHLVGLPDVLITIVQKDDQQPSTNTEQLEIAALIDDIADEMTREGVEAALAARHAALSDDTRYEEDEYKFNPFGVASIQEKKL
;
A
#
# COMPACT_ATOMS: atom_id res chain seq x y z
N MET A 1 6.14 22.83 15.62
CA MET A 1 6.72 21.56 16.08
C MET A 1 7.43 20.93 14.88
N SER A 2 8.56 20.27 15.10
CA SER A 2 9.20 19.45 14.05
C SER A 2 8.37 18.19 13.87
N ARG A 3 8.13 17.76 12.62
CA ARG A 3 7.54 16.43 12.36
C ARG A 3 8.46 15.31 12.86
N SER A 4 7.90 14.10 12.99
CA SER A 4 8.65 12.88 13.33
C SER A 4 9.84 12.67 12.38
N SER A 5 10.92 12.10 12.91
CA SER A 5 12.11 11.69 12.14
C SER A 5 12.09 10.22 11.73
N TYR A 6 11.00 9.50 12.03
CA TYR A 6 10.80 8.12 11.63
C TYR A 6 10.92 7.96 10.11
N LYS A 7 11.58 6.89 9.70
CA LYS A 7 11.76 6.55 8.29
C LYS A 7 11.00 5.27 7.99
N PRO A 8 9.91 5.34 7.20
CA PRO A 8 9.10 4.17 6.91
C PRO A 8 9.89 3.18 6.04
N ARG A 9 9.39 1.95 5.95
CA ARG A 9 9.93 0.92 5.07
C ARG A 9 8.82 0.03 4.53
N HIS A 10 9.08 -0.62 3.41
CA HIS A 10 8.20 -1.68 2.91
C HIS A 10 8.40 -2.95 3.73
N VAL A 11 7.29 -3.61 4.05
CA VAL A 11 7.24 -4.98 4.56
C VAL A 11 6.35 -5.75 3.59
N LEU A 12 6.92 -6.73 2.91
CA LEU A 12 6.24 -7.54 1.91
C LEU A 12 6.08 -8.95 2.45
N CYS A 13 4.87 -9.49 2.36
CA CYS A 13 4.54 -10.86 2.67
C CYS A 13 4.28 -11.62 1.36
N PHE A 14 4.95 -12.76 1.18
CA PHE A 14 4.77 -13.67 0.06
C PHE A 14 4.32 -15.03 0.57
N LEU A 15 3.31 -15.59 -0.08
CA LEU A 15 2.85 -16.95 0.17
C LEU A 15 3.42 -17.89 -0.88
N GLY A 16 3.78 -19.11 -0.46
CA GLY A 16 4.23 -20.19 -1.35
C GLY A 16 3.44 -21.47 -1.11
N GLY A 17 3.70 -22.48 -1.94
CA GLY A 17 3.17 -23.83 -1.73
C GLY A 17 3.80 -24.54 -0.53
N GLU A 18 3.38 -25.79 -0.30
CA GLU A 18 3.94 -26.68 0.72
C GLU A 18 5.45 -26.89 0.51
N ASN A 19 6.23 -26.81 1.59
CA ASN A 19 7.70 -26.89 1.57
C ASN A 19 8.34 -25.86 0.60
N GLY A 20 7.66 -24.73 0.40
CA GLY A 20 8.01 -23.71 -0.58
C GLY A 20 9.00 -22.66 -0.07
N LEU A 21 9.23 -22.55 1.24
CA LEU A 21 10.00 -21.44 1.81
C LEU A 21 11.42 -21.38 1.26
N ALA A 22 12.11 -22.52 1.16
CA ALA A 22 13.49 -22.56 0.68
C ALA A 22 13.61 -22.02 -0.76
N ALA A 23 12.64 -22.36 -1.62
CA ALA A 23 12.58 -21.86 -3.00
C ALA A 23 12.28 -20.35 -3.01
N LEU A 24 11.33 -19.88 -2.19
CA LEU A 24 11.03 -18.45 -2.07
C LEU A 24 12.23 -17.65 -1.57
N GLN A 25 12.94 -18.12 -0.55
CA GLN A 25 14.16 -17.47 -0.03
C GLN A 25 15.25 -17.40 -1.09
N GLN A 26 15.41 -18.46 -1.90
CA GLN A 26 16.36 -18.46 -3.01
C GLN A 26 15.98 -17.41 -4.06
N SER A 27 14.70 -17.36 -4.47
CA SER A 27 14.19 -16.35 -5.39
C SER A 27 14.37 -14.93 -4.86
N ALA A 28 14.09 -14.71 -3.57
CA ALA A 28 14.25 -13.41 -2.94
C ALA A 28 15.71 -12.97 -2.89
N ARG A 29 16.65 -13.85 -2.53
CA ARG A 29 18.10 -13.56 -2.56
C ARG A 29 18.57 -13.22 -3.96
N ALA A 30 18.09 -13.93 -4.98
CA ALA A 30 18.38 -13.60 -6.37
C ALA A 30 17.85 -12.20 -6.76
N ALA A 31 16.62 -11.85 -6.37
CA ALA A 31 16.05 -10.52 -6.61
C ALA A 31 16.85 -9.41 -5.91
N ILE A 32 17.26 -9.64 -4.66
CA ILE A 32 18.14 -8.75 -3.89
C ILE A 32 19.44 -8.51 -4.65
N ASP A 33 20.13 -9.58 -5.08
CA ASP A 33 21.39 -9.49 -5.83
C ASP A 33 21.25 -8.81 -7.21
N LEU A 34 20.06 -8.88 -7.81
CA LEU A 34 19.78 -8.34 -9.15
C LEU A 34 19.47 -6.84 -9.14
N PHE A 35 18.66 -6.38 -8.18
CA PHE A 35 18.14 -5.00 -8.17
C PHE A 35 17.72 -4.48 -6.79
N GLY A 36 17.84 -5.28 -5.73
CA GLY A 36 17.25 -5.03 -4.42
C GLY A 36 18.27 -4.86 -3.31
N ASP A 37 19.44 -4.28 -3.57
CA ASP A 37 20.63 -4.27 -2.70
C ASP A 37 20.39 -4.01 -1.19
N ASP A 38 19.37 -3.25 -0.81
CA ASP A 38 19.04 -2.95 0.60
C ASP A 38 17.76 -3.64 1.13
N PHE A 39 17.16 -4.53 0.34
CA PHE A 39 16.08 -5.41 0.78
C PHE A 39 16.69 -6.62 1.51
N THR A 40 16.01 -7.09 2.55
CA THR A 40 16.47 -8.21 3.37
C THR A 40 15.37 -9.22 3.59
N VAL A 41 15.73 -10.50 3.61
CA VAL A 41 14.84 -11.57 4.08
C VAL A 41 14.69 -11.47 5.59
N ASP A 42 13.45 -11.45 6.09
CA ASP A 42 13.15 -11.61 7.52
C ASP A 42 13.03 -13.11 7.83
N GLU A 43 14.14 -13.73 8.21
CA GLU A 43 14.19 -15.15 8.52
C GLU A 43 13.40 -15.51 9.79
N ASP A 44 13.27 -14.58 10.75
CA ASP A 44 12.62 -14.82 12.04
C ASP A 44 11.09 -14.89 11.92
N SER A 45 10.52 -14.07 11.04
CA SER A 45 9.07 -14.04 10.78
C SER A 45 8.62 -15.02 9.69
N SER A 46 9.54 -15.57 8.90
CA SER A 46 9.24 -16.48 7.79
C SER A 46 9.14 -17.95 8.22
N ARG A 47 8.24 -18.73 7.60
CA ARG A 47 7.92 -20.10 8.01
C ARG A 47 7.62 -21.01 6.83
N ASP A 48 8.04 -22.27 6.93
CA ASP A 48 7.79 -23.32 5.93
C ASP A 48 6.59 -24.20 6.31
N GLU A 49 5.52 -23.54 6.73
CA GLU A 49 4.25 -24.14 7.10
C GLU A 49 3.11 -23.15 6.80
N PRO A 50 1.87 -23.62 6.62
CA PRO A 50 0.70 -22.74 6.58
C PRO A 50 0.59 -21.90 7.86
N ASP A 51 0.13 -20.66 7.73
CA ASP A 51 -0.25 -19.79 8.84
C ASP A 51 -1.75 -19.51 8.76
N ASP A 52 -2.51 -20.08 9.71
CA ASP A 52 -3.98 -19.96 9.80
C ASP A 52 -4.48 -18.50 9.83
N ARG A 53 -3.61 -17.55 10.19
CA ARG A 53 -3.95 -16.12 10.20
C ARG A 53 -3.98 -15.52 8.80
N MET A 54 -3.29 -16.10 7.81
CA MET A 54 -3.13 -15.51 6.48
C MET A 54 -4.44 -15.36 5.73
N VAL A 55 -5.34 -16.36 5.81
CA VAL A 55 -6.66 -16.28 5.16
C VAL A 55 -7.44 -15.05 5.65
N ARG A 56 -7.51 -14.88 6.97
CA ARG A 56 -8.18 -13.71 7.56
C ARG A 56 -7.43 -12.42 7.22
N SER A 57 -6.10 -12.44 7.29
CA SER A 57 -5.22 -11.30 7.02
C SER A 57 -5.40 -10.77 5.61
N PHE A 58 -5.39 -11.62 4.59
CA PHE A 58 -5.63 -11.23 3.19
C PHE A 58 -7.07 -10.78 2.96
N ASN A 59 -8.07 -11.48 3.51
CA ASN A 59 -9.48 -11.11 3.35
C ASN A 59 -9.79 -9.67 3.81
N ILE A 60 -9.19 -9.22 4.92
CA ILE A 60 -9.34 -7.84 5.38
C ILE A 60 -8.48 -6.85 4.60
N CYS A 61 -7.50 -7.32 3.82
CA CYS A 61 -6.47 -6.51 3.15
C CYS A 61 -6.65 -6.40 1.64
N TRP A 62 -7.52 -7.21 1.03
CA TRP A 62 -7.84 -7.08 -0.39
C TRP A 62 -8.22 -5.64 -0.75
N ASP A 63 -7.67 -5.13 -1.85
CA ASP A 63 -8.14 -3.90 -2.46
C ASP A 63 -9.61 -4.07 -2.90
N ARG A 64 -10.46 -3.15 -2.45
CA ARG A 64 -11.90 -3.14 -2.73
C ARG A 64 -12.31 -1.94 -3.58
N VAL A 65 -11.33 -1.13 -4.00
CA VAL A 65 -11.55 0.05 -4.86
C VAL A 65 -11.50 -0.34 -6.32
N ASP A 66 -10.50 -1.13 -6.72
CA ASP A 66 -10.44 -1.64 -8.08
C ASP A 66 -11.38 -2.86 -8.22
N PRO A 67 -12.36 -2.84 -9.14
CA PRO A 67 -13.34 -3.90 -9.27
C PRO A 67 -12.72 -5.25 -9.68
N ASP A 68 -11.54 -5.22 -10.30
CA ASP A 68 -10.78 -6.38 -10.75
C ASP A 68 -9.49 -6.55 -9.91
N ALA A 69 -9.52 -6.09 -8.65
CA ALA A 69 -8.36 -6.16 -7.75
C ALA A 69 -7.87 -7.58 -7.51
N TYR A 70 -8.78 -8.55 -7.41
CA TYR A 70 -8.49 -9.97 -7.16
C TYR A 70 -9.66 -10.86 -7.63
N GLN A 71 -9.43 -12.17 -7.72
CA GLN A 71 -10.42 -13.17 -8.11
C GLN A 71 -10.48 -14.32 -7.09
N GLU A 72 -11.52 -15.15 -7.17
CA GLU A 72 -11.69 -16.34 -6.31
C GLU A 72 -10.45 -17.24 -6.32
N THR A 73 -9.77 -17.37 -7.47
CA THR A 73 -8.54 -18.15 -7.58
C THR A 73 -7.38 -17.58 -6.76
N ASP A 74 -7.32 -16.26 -6.56
CA ASP A 74 -6.33 -15.64 -5.66
C ASP A 74 -6.66 -15.96 -4.20
N GLU A 75 -7.95 -15.99 -3.83
CA GLU A 75 -8.41 -16.38 -2.50
C GLU A 75 -8.12 -17.85 -2.21
N ASP A 76 -8.38 -18.74 -3.18
CA ASP A 76 -8.06 -20.16 -3.09
C ASP A 76 -6.55 -20.40 -2.93
N ALA A 77 -5.72 -19.63 -3.66
CA ALA A 77 -4.27 -19.69 -3.53
C ALA A 77 -3.81 -19.28 -2.12
N VAL A 78 -4.39 -18.22 -1.56
CA VAL A 78 -4.15 -17.84 -0.15
C VAL A 78 -4.62 -18.93 0.80
N ALA A 79 -5.79 -19.54 0.57
CA ALA A 79 -6.30 -20.60 1.44
C ALA A 79 -5.45 -21.88 1.41
N ALA A 80 -4.83 -22.19 0.27
CA ALA A 80 -4.02 -23.38 0.05
C ALA A 80 -2.50 -23.17 0.28
N HIS A 81 -2.08 -22.01 0.79
CA HIS A 81 -0.66 -21.73 1.01
C HIS A 81 -0.03 -22.72 2.01
N GLY A 82 1.25 -23.02 1.79
CA GLY A 82 2.03 -23.93 2.64
C GLY A 82 3.32 -23.33 3.18
N SER A 83 3.62 -22.08 2.84
CA SER A 83 4.77 -21.33 3.36
C SER A 83 4.53 -19.82 3.31
N VAL A 84 5.25 -19.09 4.16
CA VAL A 84 5.17 -17.64 4.29
C VAL A 84 6.58 -17.06 4.34
N LEU A 85 6.87 -16.08 3.49
CA LEU A 85 8.13 -15.36 3.44
C LEU A 85 7.89 -13.86 3.64
N TYR A 86 8.65 -13.25 4.54
CA TYR A 86 8.67 -11.80 4.72
C TYR A 86 9.96 -11.18 4.18
N ILE A 87 9.81 -10.06 3.47
CA ILE A 87 10.90 -9.23 2.96
C ILE A 87 10.75 -7.83 3.54
N LEU A 88 11.86 -7.27 4.01
CA LEU A 88 11.93 -5.90 4.52
C LEU A 88 12.71 -5.04 3.52
N GLY A 89 12.09 -3.99 3.00
CA GLY A 89 12.76 -2.98 2.17
C GLY A 89 13.58 -1.99 3.00
N PRO A 90 14.42 -1.15 2.40
CA PRO A 90 15.17 -0.14 3.13
C PRO A 90 14.27 0.91 3.79
N SER A 91 14.79 1.58 4.82
CA SER A 91 14.20 2.82 5.33
C SER A 91 14.26 3.92 4.27
N MET A 92 13.18 4.68 4.09
CA MET A 92 13.07 5.70 3.06
C MET A 92 12.81 7.11 3.61
N THR A 93 13.12 8.12 2.81
CA THR A 93 12.66 9.51 3.00
C THR A 93 11.54 9.81 2.00
N ALA A 94 10.92 10.99 2.09
CA ALA A 94 9.94 11.42 1.10
C ALA A 94 10.53 11.38 -0.34
N GLU A 95 11.79 11.79 -0.49
CA GLU A 95 12.49 11.86 -1.78
C GLU A 95 12.79 10.49 -2.38
N THR A 96 13.09 9.48 -1.56
CA THR A 96 13.44 8.14 -2.06
C THR A 96 12.24 7.20 -2.16
N SER A 97 11.14 7.55 -1.49
CA SER A 97 9.97 6.67 -1.29
C SER A 97 9.37 6.09 -2.58
N VAL A 98 9.16 6.91 -3.62
CA VAL A 98 8.60 6.46 -4.90
C VAL A 98 9.53 5.48 -5.59
N THR A 99 10.83 5.77 -5.64
CA THR A 99 11.83 4.87 -6.23
C THR A 99 11.90 3.55 -5.44
N THR A 100 11.92 3.60 -4.11
CA THR A 100 11.91 2.41 -3.26
C THR A 100 10.63 1.59 -3.46
N SER A 101 9.47 2.25 -3.58
CA SER A 101 8.20 1.59 -3.90
C SER A 101 8.20 0.94 -5.28
N ALA A 102 8.82 1.57 -6.28
CA ALA A 102 8.98 0.96 -7.59
C ALA A 102 9.84 -0.31 -7.52
N THR A 103 10.93 -0.29 -6.75
CA THR A 103 11.75 -1.47 -6.49
C THR A 103 10.97 -2.55 -5.74
N ALA A 104 10.16 -2.17 -4.73
CA ALA A 104 9.29 -3.12 -4.03
C ALA A 104 8.27 -3.78 -4.99
N LEU A 105 7.71 -3.01 -5.92
CA LEU A 105 6.78 -3.52 -6.92
C LEU A 105 7.45 -4.45 -7.95
N MET A 106 8.68 -4.12 -8.37
CA MET A 106 9.55 -5.03 -9.13
C MET A 106 9.80 -6.33 -8.36
N PHE A 107 10.05 -6.23 -7.06
CA PHE A 107 10.25 -7.38 -6.18
C PHE A 107 9.01 -8.27 -6.15
N VAL A 108 7.83 -7.68 -5.99
CA VAL A 108 6.56 -8.43 -6.02
C VAL A 108 6.37 -9.14 -7.35
N GLN A 109 6.57 -8.46 -8.47
CA GLN A 109 6.46 -9.07 -9.80
C GLN A 109 7.45 -10.25 -9.95
N TYR A 110 8.71 -10.05 -9.56
CA TYR A 110 9.73 -11.09 -9.65
C TYR A 110 9.35 -12.32 -8.82
N MET A 111 8.91 -12.14 -7.58
CA MET A 111 8.55 -13.24 -6.70
C MET A 111 7.35 -14.03 -7.24
N LEU A 112 6.34 -13.36 -7.79
CA LEU A 112 5.18 -14.01 -8.41
C LEU A 112 5.58 -14.82 -9.66
N ASP A 113 6.56 -14.35 -10.43
CA ASP A 113 7.10 -15.11 -11.57
C ASP A 113 8.00 -16.29 -11.13
N HIS A 114 8.44 -16.33 -9.87
CA HIS A 114 9.40 -17.29 -9.33
C HIS A 114 8.87 -18.08 -8.12
N GLY A 115 7.57 -18.36 -8.10
CA GLY A 115 6.96 -19.36 -7.23
C GLY A 115 6.14 -18.83 -6.06
N ALA A 116 6.08 -17.51 -5.85
CA ALA A 116 5.08 -16.94 -4.94
C ALA A 116 3.69 -17.06 -5.56
N ILE A 117 2.71 -17.51 -4.76
CA ILE A 117 1.32 -17.69 -5.20
C ILE A 117 0.43 -16.51 -4.82
N ALA A 118 0.84 -15.72 -3.82
CA ALA A 118 0.17 -14.49 -3.42
C ALA A 118 1.19 -13.52 -2.79
N ALA A 119 0.86 -12.23 -2.80
CA ALA A 119 1.68 -11.19 -2.21
C ALA A 119 0.81 -10.12 -1.52
N LYS A 120 1.35 -9.54 -0.44
CA LYS A 120 0.71 -8.49 0.35
C LYS A 120 1.73 -7.45 0.82
N GLY A 121 1.38 -6.18 0.74
CA GLY A 121 2.11 -5.08 1.36
C GLY A 121 1.63 -4.88 2.81
N GLU A 122 2.40 -5.39 3.78
CA GLU A 122 2.05 -5.34 5.21
C GLU A 122 2.09 -3.92 5.79
N SER A 123 2.96 -3.05 5.26
CA SER A 123 3.13 -1.68 5.78
C SER A 123 1.85 -0.86 5.78
N ALA A 124 0.94 -1.09 4.82
CA ALA A 124 -0.40 -0.52 4.81
C ALA A 124 -1.52 -1.57 4.95
N GLY A 125 -1.17 -2.86 4.87
CA GLY A 125 -2.09 -3.97 4.85
C GLY A 125 -2.91 -4.05 3.56
N VAL A 126 -2.30 -3.89 2.39
CA VAL A 126 -2.99 -4.04 1.09
C VAL A 126 -2.57 -5.32 0.39
N ALA A 127 -3.53 -6.03 -0.19
CA ALA A 127 -3.32 -7.20 -1.03
C ALA A 127 -4.05 -7.01 -2.37
N HIS A 128 -3.43 -7.52 -3.42
CA HIS A 128 -3.98 -7.56 -4.77
C HIS A 128 -3.84 -8.98 -5.32
N GLY A 129 -4.71 -9.37 -6.24
CA GLY A 129 -4.55 -10.59 -7.02
C GLY A 129 -3.33 -10.48 -7.94
N VAL A 130 -2.83 -11.63 -8.41
CA VAL A 130 -1.59 -11.72 -9.21
C VAL A 130 -1.66 -10.83 -10.45
N GLN A 131 -2.80 -10.81 -11.13
CA GLN A 131 -3.01 -9.99 -12.33
C GLN A 131 -2.91 -8.49 -12.03
N ARG A 132 -3.46 -8.07 -10.88
CA ARG A 132 -3.46 -6.66 -10.49
C ARG A 132 -2.07 -6.19 -10.07
N TRP A 133 -1.31 -7.00 -9.32
CA TRP A 133 0.10 -6.72 -9.04
C TRP A 133 0.90 -6.50 -10.33
N ARG A 134 0.73 -7.40 -11.31
CA ARG A 134 1.41 -7.29 -12.61
C ARG A 134 1.00 -6.03 -13.38
N LYS A 135 -0.29 -5.70 -13.42
CA LYS A 135 -0.78 -4.48 -14.08
C LYS A 135 -0.16 -3.22 -13.47
N LEU A 136 -0.09 -3.13 -12.14
CA LEU A 136 0.50 -1.99 -11.46
C LEU A 136 2.01 -1.90 -11.73
N PHE A 137 2.71 -3.04 -11.75
CA PHE A 137 4.12 -3.11 -12.14
C PHE A 137 4.33 -2.58 -13.57
N GLU A 138 3.56 -3.06 -14.54
CA GLU A 138 3.64 -2.64 -15.95
C GLU A 138 3.35 -1.14 -16.11
N GLN A 139 2.35 -0.62 -15.40
CA GLN A 139 2.04 0.82 -15.38
C GLN A 139 3.21 1.64 -14.83
N SER A 140 3.76 1.24 -13.68
CA SER A 140 4.89 1.92 -13.06
C SER A 140 6.13 1.90 -13.96
N HIS A 141 6.47 0.73 -14.52
CA HIS A 141 7.64 0.54 -15.38
C HIS A 141 7.49 1.28 -16.73
N GLY A 142 6.31 1.23 -17.35
CA GLY A 142 6.01 1.96 -18.59
C GLY A 142 6.03 3.48 -18.40
N ALA A 143 5.59 3.96 -17.23
CA ALA A 143 5.62 5.38 -16.88
C ALA A 143 7.07 5.90 -16.73
N VAL A 144 8.00 5.11 -16.18
CA VAL A 144 9.44 5.46 -16.16
C VAL A 144 9.98 5.61 -17.58
N ALA A 145 9.68 4.66 -18.46
CA ALA A 145 10.15 4.70 -19.85
C ALA A 145 9.64 5.93 -20.63
N SER A 146 8.43 6.39 -20.32
CA SER A 146 7.80 7.57 -20.93
C SER A 146 8.06 8.88 -20.16
N ARG A 147 8.79 8.83 -19.03
CA ARG A 147 9.05 9.96 -18.11
C ARG A 147 7.77 10.57 -17.53
N ASP A 148 6.71 9.80 -17.41
CA ASP A 148 5.47 10.20 -16.72
C ASP A 148 5.59 9.92 -15.21
N LEU A 149 6.20 10.88 -14.50
CA LEU A 149 6.44 10.75 -13.05
C LEU A 149 5.15 10.65 -12.24
N LEU A 150 4.06 11.27 -12.72
CA LEU A 150 2.78 11.24 -12.00
C LEU A 150 2.16 9.83 -12.08
N THR A 151 2.10 9.25 -13.27
CA THR A 151 1.60 7.87 -13.42
C THR A 151 2.49 6.87 -12.68
N HIS A 152 3.81 7.08 -12.67
CA HIS A 152 4.75 6.25 -11.92
C HIS A 152 4.48 6.29 -10.40
N ALA A 153 4.38 7.48 -9.82
CA ALA A 153 4.07 7.66 -8.40
C ALA A 153 2.68 7.12 -8.05
N ARG A 154 1.68 7.38 -8.90
CA ARG A 154 0.33 6.84 -8.73
C ARG A 154 0.33 5.32 -8.72
N ALA A 155 0.98 4.65 -9.68
CA ALA A 155 1.03 3.19 -9.71
C ALA A 155 1.65 2.60 -8.44
N CYS A 156 2.75 3.19 -7.95
CA CYS A 156 3.38 2.80 -6.69
C CYS A 156 2.43 3.00 -5.49
N ARG A 157 1.73 4.13 -5.43
CA ARG A 157 0.76 4.45 -4.39
C ARG A 157 -0.41 3.47 -4.38
N LEU A 158 -0.98 3.18 -5.54
CA LEU A 158 -2.08 2.22 -5.70
C LEU A 158 -1.68 0.80 -5.30
N ALA A 159 -0.40 0.45 -5.51
CA ALA A 159 0.11 -0.88 -5.15
C ALA A 159 0.23 -1.07 -3.65
N PHE A 160 0.63 -0.03 -2.91
CA PHE A 160 1.01 -0.17 -1.50
C PHE A 160 0.16 0.63 -0.51
N ALA A 161 -0.84 1.41 -0.96
CA ALA A 161 -1.74 2.13 -0.07
C ALA A 161 -3.18 1.60 -0.15
N ARG A 162 -3.81 1.57 1.02
CA ARG A 162 -5.24 1.29 1.15
C ARG A 162 -6.03 2.58 1.22
N ARG A 163 -7.21 2.57 0.60
CA ARG A 163 -8.25 3.59 0.78
C ARG A 163 -9.60 3.05 0.29
N PRO A 164 -10.73 3.62 0.75
CA PRO A 164 -10.83 4.29 2.03
C PRO A 164 -10.74 3.24 3.16
N ILE A 165 -10.28 3.66 4.33
CA ILE A 165 -10.40 2.90 5.59
C ILE A 165 -11.03 3.82 6.63
N GLY A 166 -11.97 3.29 7.40
CA GLY A 166 -12.66 4.04 8.45
C GLY A 166 -14.16 3.91 8.28
N ASP A 167 -14.88 4.86 8.87
CA ASP A 167 -16.34 4.90 8.85
C ASP A 167 -16.85 6.33 8.73
N ASP A 168 -18.17 6.49 8.73
CA ASP A 168 -18.80 7.80 8.58
C ASP A 168 -18.67 8.70 9.82
N VAL A 169 -18.35 8.11 10.99
CA VAL A 169 -18.28 8.83 12.27
C VAL A 169 -16.92 9.48 12.44
N GLU A 170 -15.85 8.71 12.27
CA GLU A 170 -14.47 9.19 12.40
C GLU A 170 -13.93 9.76 11.07
N GLY A 171 -14.57 9.41 9.96
CA GLY A 171 -14.15 9.72 8.61
C GLY A 171 -13.41 8.57 7.94
N MET A 172 -13.19 8.73 6.65
CA MET A 172 -12.58 7.72 5.79
C MET A 172 -11.23 8.21 5.29
N ALA A 173 -10.21 7.40 5.53
CA ALA A 173 -8.82 7.77 5.33
C ALA A 173 -8.08 6.87 4.34
N SER A 174 -6.94 7.35 3.86
CA SER A 174 -5.88 6.50 3.33
C SER A 174 -4.98 5.99 4.45
N VAL A 175 -4.34 4.86 4.19
CA VAL A 175 -3.18 4.35 4.93
C VAL A 175 -2.13 3.89 3.95
N GLY A 176 -0.89 4.32 4.16
CA GLY A 176 0.27 3.91 3.35
C GLY A 176 0.80 4.97 2.39
N PHE A 177 0.28 6.20 2.41
CA PHE A 177 0.81 7.27 1.53
C PHE A 177 2.26 7.65 1.87
N HIS A 178 2.71 7.37 3.10
CA HIS A 178 4.12 7.51 3.47
C HIS A 178 5.06 6.63 2.62
N LEU A 179 4.57 5.53 2.05
CA LEU A 179 5.36 4.66 1.17
C LEU A 179 5.68 5.34 -0.16
N VAL A 180 4.98 6.43 -0.51
CA VAL A 180 5.26 7.30 -1.66
C VAL A 180 5.55 8.75 -1.25
N GLY A 181 5.89 8.98 0.03
CA GLY A 181 6.39 10.28 0.49
C GLY A 181 5.31 11.33 0.70
N LEU A 182 4.05 10.91 0.87
CA LEU A 182 2.90 11.78 1.04
C LEU A 182 2.27 11.61 2.44
N PRO A 183 1.65 12.68 3.00
CA PRO A 183 0.75 12.51 4.14
C PRO A 183 -0.47 11.68 3.72
N ASP A 184 -1.07 10.95 4.65
CA ASP A 184 -2.35 10.30 4.41
C ASP A 184 -3.46 11.35 4.31
N VAL A 185 -4.56 11.01 3.65
CA VAL A 185 -5.73 11.88 3.53
C VAL A 185 -6.85 11.33 4.40
N LEU A 186 -7.53 12.19 5.16
CA LEU A 186 -8.73 11.88 5.93
C LEU A 186 -9.89 12.74 5.41
N ILE A 187 -10.94 12.10 4.90
CA ILE A 187 -12.17 12.76 4.44
C ILE A 187 -13.25 12.61 5.52
N THR A 188 -13.84 13.73 5.95
CA THR A 188 -15.01 13.74 6.84
C THR A 188 -16.18 14.43 6.14
N ILE A 189 -17.36 13.81 6.15
CA ILE A 189 -18.58 14.37 5.53
C ILE A 189 -19.42 15.05 6.61
N VAL A 190 -19.55 16.38 6.54
CA VAL A 190 -20.11 17.20 7.64
C VAL A 190 -21.65 17.18 7.72
N GLN A 191 -22.34 16.82 6.63
CA GLN A 191 -23.81 16.85 6.55
C GLN A 191 -24.41 15.49 6.19
N LYS A 192 -23.74 14.42 6.60
CA LYS A 192 -24.30 13.08 6.42
C LYS A 192 -25.45 12.86 7.40
N ASP A 193 -26.50 12.18 6.94
CA ASP A 193 -27.53 11.69 7.85
C ASP A 193 -26.93 10.56 8.70
N ASP A 194 -26.72 10.83 9.99
CA ASP A 194 -26.10 9.91 10.96
C ASP A 194 -26.78 8.54 11.06
N GLN A 195 -27.97 8.38 10.45
CA GLN A 195 -28.72 7.12 10.45
C GLN A 195 -28.41 6.19 9.27
N GLN A 196 -27.69 6.64 8.23
CA GLN A 196 -27.39 5.81 7.05
C GLN A 196 -25.88 5.68 6.80
N PRO A 197 -25.33 4.46 6.90
CA PRO A 197 -23.93 4.23 6.57
C PRO A 197 -23.66 4.44 5.07
N SER A 198 -22.43 4.81 4.72
CA SER A 198 -21.97 4.96 3.34
C SER A 198 -22.22 3.69 2.53
N THR A 199 -22.90 3.86 1.41
CA THR A 199 -23.01 2.85 0.37
C THR A 199 -21.64 2.55 -0.25
N ASN A 200 -21.51 1.41 -0.92
CA ASN A 200 -20.27 1.08 -1.64
C ASN A 200 -19.93 2.14 -2.71
N THR A 201 -20.94 2.71 -3.38
CA THR A 201 -20.72 3.77 -4.37
C THR A 201 -20.09 5.01 -3.75
N GLU A 202 -20.62 5.47 -2.61
CA GLU A 202 -20.07 6.62 -1.87
C GLU A 202 -18.64 6.35 -1.39
N GLN A 203 -18.34 5.13 -0.94
CA GLN A 203 -16.98 4.75 -0.56
C GLN A 203 -16.01 4.78 -1.76
N LEU A 204 -16.47 4.37 -2.95
CA LEU A 204 -15.66 4.47 -4.18
C LEU A 204 -15.45 5.94 -4.61
N GLU A 205 -16.44 6.81 -4.43
CA GLU A 205 -16.30 8.25 -4.68
C GLU A 205 -15.30 8.89 -3.71
N ILE A 206 -15.34 8.52 -2.42
CA ILE A 206 -14.33 8.94 -1.44
C ILE A 206 -12.94 8.43 -1.81
N ALA A 207 -12.81 7.19 -2.26
CA ALA A 207 -11.54 6.62 -2.70
C ALA A 207 -10.95 7.40 -3.88
N ALA A 208 -11.80 7.75 -4.85
CA ALA A 208 -11.42 8.57 -6.00
C ALA A 208 -11.01 10.00 -5.59
N LEU A 209 -11.73 10.61 -4.64
CA LEU A 209 -11.34 11.91 -4.09
C LEU A 209 -9.96 11.85 -3.42
N ILE A 210 -9.73 10.84 -2.58
CA ILE A 210 -8.43 10.58 -1.94
C ILE A 210 -7.32 10.42 -3.01
N ASP A 211 -7.61 9.73 -4.12
CA ASP A 211 -6.70 9.58 -5.25
C ASP A 211 -6.35 10.91 -5.92
N ASP A 212 -7.37 11.72 -6.21
CA ASP A 212 -7.21 13.01 -6.86
C ASP A 212 -6.36 13.97 -6.01
N ILE A 213 -6.60 14.00 -4.70
CA ILE A 213 -5.81 14.81 -3.76
C ILE A 213 -4.36 14.34 -3.74
N ALA A 214 -4.12 13.03 -3.71
CA ALA A 214 -2.76 12.48 -3.73
C ALA A 214 -2.00 12.85 -5.03
N ASP A 215 -2.70 12.85 -6.16
CA ASP A 215 -2.14 13.20 -7.44
C ASP A 215 -1.86 14.72 -7.54
N GLU A 216 -2.70 15.55 -6.93
CA GLU A 216 -2.45 16.99 -6.77
C GLU A 216 -1.23 17.25 -5.89
N MET A 217 -1.13 16.60 -4.72
CA MET A 217 0.05 16.70 -3.84
C MET A 217 1.33 16.27 -4.56
N THR A 218 1.26 15.25 -5.42
CA THR A 218 2.40 14.78 -6.22
C THR A 218 2.79 15.80 -7.29
N ARG A 219 1.81 16.43 -7.95
CA ARG A 219 2.04 17.34 -9.08
C ARG A 219 2.48 18.74 -8.63
N GLU A 220 1.86 19.24 -7.58
CA GLU A 220 1.93 20.65 -7.17
C GLU A 220 2.73 20.83 -5.87
N GLY A 221 2.99 19.72 -5.16
CA GLY A 221 3.57 19.71 -3.82
C GLY A 221 2.50 19.73 -2.74
N VAL A 222 2.80 19.07 -1.62
CA VAL A 222 1.87 18.90 -0.48
C VAL A 222 1.35 20.25 0.03
N GLU A 223 2.23 21.22 0.29
CA GLU A 223 1.82 22.52 0.84
C GLU A 223 0.86 23.27 -0.09
N ALA A 224 1.13 23.28 -1.39
CA ALA A 224 0.30 23.98 -2.38
C ALA A 224 -1.07 23.34 -2.54
N ALA A 225 -1.12 22.00 -2.68
CA ALA A 225 -2.36 21.25 -2.82
C ALA A 225 -3.26 21.39 -1.58
N LEU A 226 -2.70 21.33 -0.37
CA LEU A 226 -3.47 21.48 0.86
C LEU A 226 -3.95 22.93 1.05
N ALA A 227 -3.13 23.93 0.69
CA ALA A 227 -3.54 25.33 0.74
C ALA A 227 -4.70 25.63 -0.22
N ALA A 228 -4.66 25.10 -1.45
CA ALA A 228 -5.74 25.25 -2.43
C ALA A 228 -7.08 24.69 -1.91
N ARG A 229 -7.02 23.64 -1.10
CA ARG A 229 -8.18 22.97 -0.50
C ARG A 229 -8.59 23.50 0.87
N HIS A 230 -7.86 24.48 1.41
CA HIS A 230 -8.03 24.95 2.80
C HIS A 230 -7.96 23.78 3.81
N ALA A 231 -7.16 22.76 3.50
CA ALA A 231 -7.00 21.56 4.31
C ALA A 231 -6.00 21.79 5.44
N ALA A 232 -6.22 21.12 6.57
CA ALA A 232 -5.28 21.12 7.68
C ALA A 232 -4.35 19.91 7.59
N LEU A 233 -3.09 20.08 7.96
CA LEU A 233 -2.11 18.99 8.04
C LEU A 233 -1.66 18.82 9.49
N SER A 234 -2.01 17.69 10.11
CA SER A 234 -1.60 17.34 11.47
C SER A 234 -0.49 16.28 11.48
N ASP A 235 0.04 15.99 12.65
CA ASP A 235 0.81 14.76 12.88
C ASP A 235 -0.13 13.56 12.86
N ASP A 236 0.40 12.37 12.54
CA ASP A 236 -0.38 11.14 12.60
C ASP A 236 -0.44 10.65 14.05
N THR A 237 -1.66 10.50 14.58
CA THR A 237 -1.90 9.97 15.93
C THR A 237 -2.71 8.68 15.90
N ARG A 238 -2.93 8.11 14.71
CA ARG A 238 -3.73 6.88 14.52
C ARG A 238 -2.93 5.62 14.83
N TYR A 239 -1.60 5.72 14.78
CA TYR A 239 -0.64 4.64 14.96
C TYR A 239 0.51 5.11 15.85
N GLU A 240 1.11 4.19 16.60
CA GLU A 240 2.36 4.46 17.31
C GLU A 240 3.52 4.65 16.30
N GLU A 241 4.51 5.46 16.65
CA GLU A 241 5.59 5.87 15.73
C GLU A 241 6.44 4.70 15.19
N ASP A 242 6.48 3.57 15.91
CA ASP A 242 7.20 2.35 15.50
C ASP A 242 6.35 1.39 14.65
N GLU A 243 5.05 1.64 14.51
CA GLU A 243 4.19 0.83 13.67
C GLU A 243 4.42 1.12 12.18
N TYR A 244 4.45 0.08 11.35
CA TYR A 244 4.65 0.22 9.91
C TYR A 244 3.58 1.06 9.19
N LYS A 245 2.41 1.27 9.81
CA LYS A 245 1.32 2.09 9.27
C LYS A 245 1.48 3.59 9.57
N PHE A 246 2.34 3.95 10.54
CA PHE A 246 2.55 5.33 10.94
C PHE A 246 3.04 6.20 9.79
N ASN A 247 2.37 7.34 9.59
CA ASN A 247 2.76 8.30 8.56
C ASN A 247 3.58 9.47 9.16
N PRO A 248 4.92 9.50 9.01
CA PRO A 248 5.74 10.59 9.52
C PRO A 248 5.52 11.93 8.79
N PHE A 249 4.87 11.90 7.62
CA PHE A 249 4.52 13.09 6.86
C PHE A 249 3.17 13.68 7.31
N GLY A 250 2.42 12.95 8.13
CA GLY A 250 1.18 13.41 8.78
C GLY A 250 -0.10 13.00 8.08
N VAL A 251 -1.19 13.68 8.44
CA VAL A 251 -2.54 13.44 7.92
C VAL A 251 -3.18 14.76 7.48
N ALA A 252 -3.60 14.81 6.22
CA ALA A 252 -4.33 15.90 5.62
C ALA A 252 -5.84 15.72 5.85
N SER A 253 -6.43 16.58 6.67
CA SER A 253 -7.87 16.54 6.98
C SER A 253 -8.66 17.43 6.06
N ILE A 254 -9.65 16.84 5.37
CA ILE A 254 -10.52 17.51 4.40
C ILE A 254 -11.97 17.28 4.81
N GLN A 255 -12.70 18.39 4.89
CA GLN A 255 -14.12 18.38 5.21
C GLN A 255 -14.93 18.58 3.94
N GLU A 256 -15.73 17.57 3.59
CA GLU A 256 -16.67 17.65 2.49
C GLU A 256 -18.09 17.89 2.99
N LYS A 257 -18.83 18.74 2.28
CA LYS A 257 -20.24 19.01 2.64
C LYS A 257 -21.16 17.94 2.07
N LYS A 258 -20.78 17.33 0.96
CA LYS A 258 -21.52 16.28 0.26
C LYS A 258 -20.58 15.57 -0.72
N LEU A 259 -20.85 14.29 -1.00
CA LEU A 259 -20.28 13.53 -2.12
C LEU A 259 -20.99 13.92 -3.44
#